data_AF-A0A0L6T904-F1
#
_entry.id   AF-A0A0L6T904-F1
#
_cell.length_a   1.000
_cell.length_b   1.000
_cell.length_c   1.000
_cell.angle_alpha   90.00
_cell.angle_beta   90.00
_cell.angle_gamma   90.00
#
_symmetry.space_group_name_H-M   'P 1'
#
loop_
_entity.id
_entity.type
_entity.pdbx_description
1 polymer ?
#
loop_
_entity_poly.entity_id
_entity_poly.type
_entity_poly.pdbx_seq_one_letter_code
_entity_poly.pdbx_strand_id
1 'polypeptide(L)' 'MDRPPEFDSLFKLPAEQRRWLAQALWDSVEEDEVAPLPIPQWQADELQRRYDKYLSDKSKTSTWEEVKRMTAEG' A
#
# COMPACT_ATOMS: atom_id res chain seq x y z
N MET A 1 -8.30 -18.62 -4.05
CA MET A 1 -6.92 -19.04 -3.74
C MET A 1 -7.01 -19.94 -2.53
N ASP A 2 -6.63 -21.20 -2.66
CA ASP A 2 -6.42 -22.06 -1.49
C ASP A 2 -5.15 -21.59 -0.78
N ARG A 3 -5.21 -21.47 0.55
CA ARG A 3 -4.04 -21.10 1.35
C ARG A 3 -3.31 -22.36 1.82
N PRO A 4 -1.98 -22.30 1.99
CA PRO A 4 -1.24 -23.40 2.58
C PRO A 4 -1.74 -23.73 4.00
N PRO A 5 -1.95 -25.02 4.35
CA PRO A 5 -2.50 -25.44 5.64
C PRO A 5 -1.61 -25.05 6.83
N GLU A 6 -0.30 -24.93 6.63
CA GLU A 6 0.64 -24.43 7.63
C GLU A 6 0.32 -23.00 8.12
N PHE A 7 -0.45 -22.22 7.35
CA PHE A 7 -0.86 -20.87 7.73
C PHE A 7 -2.22 -20.81 8.42
N ASP A 8 -2.93 -21.93 8.60
CA ASP A 8 -4.28 -21.96 9.18
C ASP A 8 -4.38 -21.30 10.56
N SER A 9 -3.31 -21.41 11.35
CA SER A 9 -3.21 -20.78 12.67
C SER A 9 -3.22 -19.25 12.59
N LEU A 10 -2.59 -18.67 11.55
CA LEU A 10 -2.49 -17.23 11.35
C LEU A 10 -3.87 -16.60 11.11
N PHE A 11 -4.78 -17.34 10.48
CA PHE A 11 -6.13 -16.84 10.21
C PHE A 11 -7.10 -16.96 11.38
N LYS A 12 -6.69 -17.64 12.47
CA LYS A 12 -7.42 -17.66 13.74
C LYS A 12 -7.11 -16.43 14.61
N LEU A 13 -6.09 -15.65 14.24
CA LEU A 13 -5.72 -14.43 14.96
C LEU A 13 -6.80 -13.34 14.79
N PRO A 14 -6.99 -12.47 15.79
CA PRO A 14 -7.77 -11.24 15.66
C PRO A 14 -7.35 -10.41 14.44
N ALA A 15 -8.30 -9.70 13.83
CA ALA A 15 -8.05 -8.96 12.60
C ALA A 15 -6.90 -7.94 12.71
N GLU A 16 -6.74 -7.29 13.88
CA GLU A 16 -5.62 -6.38 14.13
C GLU A 16 -4.28 -7.08 14.13
N GLN A 17 -4.18 -8.23 14.79
CA GLN A 17 -2.94 -9.02 14.82
C GLN A 17 -2.59 -9.55 13.42
N ARG A 18 -3.58 -9.95 12.63
CA ARG A 18 -3.35 -10.34 11.23
C ARG A 18 -2.83 -9.18 10.38
N ARG A 19 -3.36 -7.96 10.56
CA ARG A 19 -2.86 -6.76 9.87
C ARG A 19 -1.42 -6.46 10.27
N TRP A 20 -1.12 -6.48 11.57
CA TRP A 20 0.22 -6.22 12.07
C TRP A 20 1.21 -7.27 11.57
N LEU A 21 0.85 -8.56 11.63
CA LEU A 21 1.69 -9.65 11.12
C LEU A 21 1.92 -9.53 9.61
N ALA A 22 0.90 -9.17 8.84
CA ALA A 22 1.05 -8.95 7.41
C ALA A 22 2.04 -7.82 7.10
N GLN A 23 2.00 -6.73 7.87
CA GLN A 23 2.98 -5.64 7.75
C GLN A 23 4.39 -6.12 8.11
N ALA A 24 4.55 -6.80 9.24
CA ALA A 24 5.86 -7.29 9.69
C ALA A 24 6.50 -8.27 8.71
N LEU A 25 5.71 -9.18 8.12
CA LEU A 25 6.18 -10.11 7.09
C LEU A 25 6.54 -9.37 5.79
N TRP A 26 5.80 -8.32 5.44
CA TRP A 26 6.13 -7.49 4.28
C TRP A 26 7.46 -6.75 4.50
N ASP A 27 7.63 -6.11 5.66
CA ASP A 27 8.85 -5.39 6.01
C ASP A 27 10.08 -6.30 6.02
N SER A 28 9.93 -7.56 6.47
CA SER A 28 11.05 -8.53 6.44
C SER A 28 11.53 -8.88 5.02
N VAL A 29 10.69 -8.74 3.99
CA VAL A 29 11.13 -8.94 2.60
C VAL A 29 12.14 -7.86 2.20
N GLU A 30 11.95 -6.63 2.67
CA GLU A 30 12.88 -5.52 2.42
C GLU A 30 14.22 -5.70 3.16
N GLU A 31 14.21 -6.41 4.30
CA GLU A 31 15.43 -6.75 5.05
C GLU A 31 16.23 -7.86 4.36
N ASP A 32 15.54 -8.83 3.76
CA ASP A 32 16.15 -9.98 3.09
C ASP A 32 16.54 -9.68 1.62
N GLU A 33 15.86 -8.74 0.95
CA GLU A 33 16.12 -8.39 -0.45
C GLU A 33 17.21 -7.31 -0.60
N VAL A 34 18.21 -7.72 -1.39
CA VAL A 34 19.48 -7.07 -1.69
C VAL A 34 19.31 -5.69 -2.35
N ALA A 35 19.86 -4.68 -1.69
CA ALA A 35 20.12 -3.31 -2.14
C ALA A 35 18.87 -2.51 -2.58
N PRO A 36 18.67 -1.28 -2.07
CA PRO A 36 17.55 -0.45 -2.48
C PRO A 36 17.53 -0.32 -4.01
N LEU A 37 16.42 -0.75 -4.62
CA LEU A 37 16.22 -0.58 -6.06
C LEU A 37 16.34 0.92 -6.36
N PRO A 38 17.22 1.33 -7.28
CA PRO A 38 17.40 2.75 -7.57
C PRO A 38 16.09 3.29 -8.13
N ILE A 39 15.52 4.31 -7.48
CA ILE A 39 14.36 5.03 -7.98
C ILE A 39 14.80 5.79 -9.25
N PRO A 40 14.26 5.46 -10.44
CA PRO A 40 14.58 6.21 -11.64
C PRO A 40 14.15 7.67 -11.49
N GLN A 41 14.97 8.61 -11.99
CA GLN A 41 14.72 10.04 -11.83
C GLN A 41 13.32 10.47 -12.32
N TRP A 42 12.82 9.88 -13.40
CA TRP A 42 11.49 10.18 -13.94
C TRP A 42 10.36 9.85 -12.94
N GLN A 43 10.53 8.87 -12.05
CA GLN A 43 9.54 8.56 -11.01
C GLN A 43 9.54 9.65 -9.93
N ALA A 44 10.72 10.09 -9.51
CA ALA A 44 10.86 11.19 -8.56
C ALA A 44 10.28 12.50 -9.12
N ASP A 45 10.57 12.81 -10.39
CA ASP A 45 10.06 14.00 -11.07
C ASP A 45 8.53 13.96 -11.20
N GLU A 46 7.96 12.80 -11.52
CA GLU A 46 6.50 12.63 -11.61
C GLU A 46 5.82 12.76 -10.24
N LEU A 47 6.43 12.24 -9.17
CA LEU A 47 5.94 12.44 -7.81
C LEU A 47 5.95 13.91 -7.43
N GLN A 48 7.05 14.62 -7.70
CA GLN A 48 7.16 16.06 -7.45
C GLN A 48 6.11 16.84 -8.22
N ARG A 49 5.95 16.57 -9.52
CA ARG A 49 4.93 17.21 -10.38
C ARG A 49 3.51 17.01 -9.84
N ARG A 50 3.18 15.81 -9.35
CA ARG A 50 1.85 15.53 -8.75
C ARG A 50 1.67 16.26 -7.42
N TYR A 51 2.73 16.33 -6.62
CA TYR A 51 2.71 17.01 -5.34
C TYR A 51 2.52 18.53 -5.50
N ASP A 52 3.26 19.16 -6.42
CA ASP A 52 3.11 20.59 -6.73
C ASP A 52 1.71 20.90 -7.26
N LYS A 53 1.18 20.02 -8.12
CA LYS A 53 -0.20 20.13 -8.61
C LYS A 53 -1.21 20.06 -7.45
N TYR A 54 -1.05 19.13 -6.51
CA TYR A 54 -1.88 19.03 -5.32
C TYR A 54 -1.81 20.30 -4.44
N LEU A 55 -0.61 20.84 -4.23
CA LEU A 55 -0.42 22.07 -3.45
C LEU A 55 -1.07 23.29 -4.12
N SER A 56 -0.99 23.38 -5.45
CA SER A 56 -1.58 24.47 -6.24
C SER A 56 -3.11 24.36 -6.37
N ASP A 57 -3.65 23.15 -6.37
CA ASP A 57 -5.06 22.87 -6.61
C ASP A 57 -5.48 21.54 -5.97
N LYS A 58 -6.11 21.63 -4.79
CA LYS A 58 -6.63 20.48 -4.04
C LYS A 58 -7.93 19.91 -4.64
N SER A 59 -8.51 20.54 -5.67
CA SER A 59 -9.78 20.09 -6.26
C SER A 59 -9.69 18.73 -6.97
N LYS A 60 -8.47 18.23 -7.19
CA LYS A 60 -8.21 16.94 -7.87
C LYS A 60 -7.81 15.82 -6.93
N THR A 61 -8.03 15.99 -5.63
CA THR A 61 -7.93 14.91 -4.64
C THR A 61 -9.30 14.47 -4.19
N SER A 62 -9.44 13.18 -3.98
CA SER A 62 -10.63 12.59 -3.36
C SER A 62 -10.23 12.08 -1.98
N THR A 63 -11.10 12.32 -1.01
CA THR A 63 -11.07 11.62 0.27
C THR A 63 -11.25 10.12 0.05
N TRP A 64 -10.79 9.32 1.02
CA TRP A 64 -10.98 7.87 0.96
C TRP A 64 -12.47 7.50 0.92
N GLU A 65 -13.31 8.27 1.61
CA GLU A 65 -14.77 8.16 1.58
C GLU A 65 -15.37 8.40 0.19
N GLU A 66 -14.88 9.41 -0.53
CA GLU A 66 -15.30 9.69 -1.92
C GLU A 66 -14.88 8.58 -2.87
N VAL A 67 -13.63 8.09 -2.76
CA VAL A 67 -13.13 6.98 -3.58
C VAL A 67 -13.96 5.72 -3.36
N LYS A 68 -14.19 5.32 -2.10
CA LYS A 68 -15.02 4.14 -1.76
C LYS A 68 -16.40 4.22 -2.43
N ARG A 69 -16.99 5.41 -2.47
CA ARG A 69 -18.31 5.64 -3.09
C ARG A 69 -18.26 5.47 -4.59
N MET A 70 -17.26 6.04 -5.25
CA MET A 70 -17.05 5.89 -6.71
C MET A 70 -16.84 4.43 -7.11
N THR A 71 -16.15 3.63 -6.29
CA THR A 71 -15.87 2.21 -6.57
C THR A 71 -16.98 1.26 -6.15
N ALA A 72 -17.94 1.70 -5.32
CA ALA A 72 -19.08 0.89 -4.91
C ALA A 72 -20.23 0.90 -5.94
N GLU A 73 -20.20 1.81 -6.90
CA GLU A 73 -21.19 1.98 -7.97
C GLU A 73 -20.72 1.43 -9.34
N GLY A 74 -19.61 0.68 -9.37
CA GLY A 74 -19.01 0.09 -10.58
C GLY A 74 -19.03 -1.44 -10.60
#